data_AF-A0A9X7K044-F1
#
_entry.id   AF-A0A9X7K044-F1
#
_cell.length_a   1.000
_cell.length_b   1.000
_cell.length_c   1.000
_cell.angle_alpha   90.00
_cell.angle_beta   90.00
_cell.angle_gamma   90.00
#
_symmetry.space_group_name_H-M   'P 1'
#
loop_
_entity.id
_entity.type
_entity.pdbx_description
1 polymer ?
#
loop_
_entity_poly.entity_id
_entity_poly.type
_entity_poly.pdbx_seq_one_letter_code
_entity_poly.pdbx_strand_id
1 'polypeptide(L)'
;MKVQLRMGEWMITMGLVGLYRVFEYGLKNEIIDQQYRRSISIRPWGLELDVDVLSQLPKAYFLYLMDEYSVAKRDSEKLQLYMKQAEKEAQFSYALSAIKKTITDTGKKVLKYFSHPPLANALEALKQVKKPENFELLATCAHTFETALYEPKINEKLTLNYFKAAILKAFFGQVSFLNVSKNSLDLQGHIQEFQKDYIAPAQYDLQFEHILADAKSSEEIIAFLDKHKDYQPFKVLKRAWKNKTLEDIQDYVKNTITKCLLLHDRLAFYNFEEMVFAPIGVAKNNAFNFNWNLEDHQPKPISSLAKLVLFFAPAGAAIYLKKEGVNEQGEYRTYAGFVQSDAAFSEILQKNNHFKQLKQQKEPFDRIVSKLVQGITKEAEYVADHLFFLEFSSDYDSKKTHLHYYHLPMYLAYYFKNCKGKLDYIQPYEYREHFVQYVLRGEDPAIVIYSYLRYCIEKGNSHIGPYITVRERNRILQLKKGVKDMSSTDKRVYAVFRSGQEIRKALEQAAASKTSEQYSASSNKKVNAIAYRLLNAAKAGNQKSFMDTLFRLHMSAEKPISPIFLNALHERDLDFATVANAFIAGLLSSGLQEEQEDVVS
;
A
#
# COMPACT_ATOMS: atom_id res chain seq x y z
N MET A 1 4.41 -35.25 9.20
CA MET A 1 5.77 -34.78 9.63
C MET A 1 5.67 -33.29 9.93
N LYS A 2 6.26 -32.79 11.03
CA LYS A 2 6.13 -31.38 11.41
C LYS A 2 7.34 -30.53 11.04
N VAL A 3 7.08 -29.31 10.57
CA VAL A 3 8.06 -28.34 10.10
C VAL A 3 7.83 -26.99 10.77
N GLN A 4 8.91 -26.36 11.23
CA GLN A 4 8.89 -24.99 11.73
C GLN A 4 9.02 -24.00 10.58
N LEU A 5 8.09 -23.06 10.48
CA LEU A 5 8.12 -21.91 9.57
C LEU A 5 8.29 -20.64 10.40
N ARG A 6 9.53 -20.17 10.52
CA ARG A 6 9.87 -19.00 11.32
C ARG A 6 9.62 -17.71 10.55
N MET A 7 9.16 -16.70 11.27
CA MET A 7 9.20 -15.31 10.80
C MET A 7 10.65 -14.89 10.56
N GLY A 8 10.83 -13.93 9.66
CA GLY A 8 12.12 -13.36 9.33
C GLY A 8 11.90 -12.11 8.51
N GLU A 9 12.43 -12.11 7.29
CA GLU A 9 12.14 -11.06 6.30
C GLU A 9 10.63 -10.85 6.13
N TRP A 10 10.22 -9.59 5.93
CA TRP A 10 8.82 -9.18 5.86
C TRP A 10 8.01 -10.00 4.83
N MET A 11 8.64 -10.43 3.73
CA MET A 11 8.03 -11.25 2.67
C MET A 11 7.65 -12.65 3.15
N ILE A 12 8.47 -13.27 4.00
CA ILE A 12 8.19 -14.57 4.60
C ILE A 12 7.10 -14.40 5.64
N THR A 13 7.22 -13.42 6.53
CA THR A 13 6.19 -13.15 7.53
C THR A 13 4.83 -12.87 6.89
N MET A 14 4.81 -12.09 5.80
CA MET A 14 3.61 -11.86 4.98
C MET A 14 3.08 -13.17 4.38
N GLY A 15 3.96 -14.02 3.83
CA GLY A 15 3.62 -15.37 3.36
C GLY A 15 3.00 -16.25 4.44
N LEU A 16 3.53 -16.24 5.67
CA LEU A 16 3.00 -16.99 6.81
C LEU A 16 1.62 -16.49 7.24
N VAL A 17 1.42 -15.17 7.29
CA VAL A 17 0.09 -14.58 7.55
C VAL A 17 -0.90 -15.04 6.49
N GLY A 18 -0.51 -15.01 5.21
CA GLY A 18 -1.34 -15.48 4.11
C GLY A 18 -1.65 -16.98 4.17
N LEU A 19 -0.65 -17.81 4.48
CA LEU A 19 -0.80 -19.25 4.63
C LEU A 19 -1.82 -19.57 5.73
N TYR A 20 -1.69 -18.91 6.88
CA TYR A 20 -2.61 -19.10 7.99
C TYR A 20 -4.04 -18.66 7.64
N ARG A 21 -4.21 -17.49 6.98
CA ARG A 21 -5.53 -17.03 6.52
C ARG A 21 -6.20 -18.01 5.57
N VAL A 22 -5.45 -18.55 4.60
CA VAL A 22 -5.98 -19.53 3.65
C VAL A 22 -6.35 -20.83 4.34
N PHE A 23 -5.53 -21.30 5.27
CA PHE A 23 -5.81 -22.49 6.05
C PHE A 23 -7.09 -22.33 6.90
N GLU A 24 -7.22 -21.22 7.63
CA GLU A 24 -8.44 -20.90 8.41
C GLU A 24 -9.68 -20.77 7.51
N TYR A 25 -9.54 -20.11 6.35
CA TYR A 25 -10.61 -20.05 5.36
C TYR A 25 -11.01 -21.45 4.87
N GLY A 26 -10.02 -22.30 4.59
CA GLY A 26 -10.24 -23.67 4.14
C GLY A 26 -10.97 -24.53 5.18
N LEU A 27 -10.61 -24.41 6.46
CA LEU A 27 -11.29 -25.10 7.56
C LEU A 27 -12.72 -24.58 7.78
N LYS A 28 -12.91 -23.26 7.75
CA LYS A 28 -14.21 -22.62 7.98
C LYS A 28 -15.24 -22.98 6.90
N ASN A 29 -14.78 -23.12 5.65
CA ASN A 29 -15.63 -23.44 4.51
C ASN A 29 -15.60 -24.93 4.13
N GLU A 30 -15.10 -25.81 5.01
CA GLU A 30 -15.06 -27.27 4.80
C GLU A 30 -14.34 -27.70 3.51
N ILE A 31 -13.39 -26.89 3.04
CA ILE A 31 -12.52 -27.20 1.90
C ILE A 31 -11.35 -28.08 2.36
N ILE A 32 -10.88 -27.85 3.59
CA ILE A 32 -9.86 -28.66 4.26
C ILE A 32 -10.58 -29.56 5.27
N ASP A 33 -10.32 -30.87 5.22
CA ASP A 33 -10.95 -31.83 6.13
C ASP A 33 -10.66 -31.48 7.60
N GLN A 34 -11.66 -31.62 8.46
CA GLN A 34 -11.56 -31.27 9.89
C GLN A 34 -10.46 -32.07 10.64
N GLN A 35 -10.06 -33.24 10.12
CA GLN A 35 -8.92 -34.00 10.67
C GLN A 35 -7.61 -33.19 10.65
N TYR A 36 -7.45 -32.26 9.70
CA TYR A 36 -6.27 -31.41 9.57
C TYR A 36 -6.35 -30.12 10.40
N ARG A 37 -7.37 -29.94 11.24
CA ARG A 37 -7.56 -28.71 12.04
C ARG A 37 -6.34 -28.34 12.89
N ARG A 38 -5.56 -29.32 13.33
CA ARG A 38 -4.34 -29.13 14.14
C ARG A 38 -3.05 -29.16 13.33
N SER A 39 -3.15 -29.24 12.01
CA SER A 39 -1.99 -29.33 11.11
C SER A 39 -1.26 -28.00 10.93
N ILE A 40 -1.87 -26.86 11.25
CA ILE A 40 -1.15 -25.58 11.36
C ILE A 40 -1.44 -24.99 12.73
N SER A 41 -0.40 -24.68 13.49
CA SER A 41 -0.52 -24.05 14.80
C SER A 41 0.37 -22.82 14.91
N ILE A 42 -0.17 -21.77 15.57
CA ILE A 42 0.55 -20.53 15.83
C ILE A 42 1.55 -20.75 16.96
N ARG A 43 2.78 -20.25 16.75
CA ARG A 43 3.85 -20.16 17.74
C ARG A 43 4.33 -18.71 17.83
N PRO A 44 4.96 -18.28 18.94
CA PRO A 44 5.46 -16.91 19.05
C PRO A 44 6.38 -16.50 17.89
N TRP A 45 7.19 -17.43 17.39
CA TRP A 45 8.15 -17.21 16.31
C TRP A 45 7.59 -17.44 14.89
N GLY A 46 6.32 -17.85 14.71
CA GLY A 46 5.76 -18.17 13.39
C GLY A 46 4.71 -19.29 13.41
N LEU A 47 4.85 -20.25 12.50
CA LEU A 47 3.91 -21.37 12.33
C LEU A 47 4.60 -22.73 12.46
N GLU A 48 3.94 -23.67 13.13
CA GLU A 48 4.28 -25.10 13.06
C GLU A 48 3.29 -25.79 12.11
N LEU A 49 3.81 -26.39 11.04
CA LEU A 49 3.07 -26.99 9.93
C LEU A 49 3.29 -28.51 9.91
N ASP A 50 2.21 -29.28 9.85
CA ASP A 50 2.22 -30.70 9.51
C ASP A 50 2.09 -30.85 7.98
N VAL A 51 3.05 -31.53 7.38
CA VAL A 51 3.22 -31.63 5.92
C VAL A 51 2.05 -32.34 5.22
N ASP A 52 1.28 -33.14 5.96
CA ASP A 52 0.16 -33.90 5.43
C ASP A 52 -0.99 -33.01 4.93
N VAL A 53 -1.11 -31.77 5.46
CA VAL A 53 -2.13 -30.82 5.00
C VAL A 53 -1.77 -30.14 3.68
N LEU A 54 -0.52 -30.23 3.21
CA LEU A 54 -0.05 -29.46 2.05
C LEU A 54 -0.87 -29.72 0.78
N SER A 55 -1.37 -30.95 0.58
CA SER A 55 -2.20 -31.32 -0.57
C SER A 55 -3.60 -30.69 -0.57
N GLN A 56 -4.08 -30.23 0.59
CA GLN A 56 -5.39 -29.59 0.73
C GLN A 56 -5.33 -28.07 0.49
N LEU A 57 -4.14 -27.47 0.63
CA LEU A 57 -3.96 -26.03 0.53
C LEU A 57 -4.26 -25.42 -0.85
N PRO A 58 -3.97 -26.06 -2.00
CA PRO A 58 -4.20 -25.42 -3.30
C PRO A 58 -5.65 -25.06 -3.55
N LYS A 59 -6.58 -25.98 -3.29
CA LYS A 59 -8.01 -25.71 -3.46
C LYS A 59 -8.46 -24.58 -2.55
N ALA A 60 -8.04 -24.58 -1.28
CA ALA A 60 -8.33 -23.50 -0.34
C ALA A 60 -7.74 -22.15 -0.80
N TYR A 61 -6.51 -22.13 -1.32
CA TYR A 61 -5.83 -20.93 -1.82
C TYR A 61 -6.61 -20.28 -2.97
N PHE A 62 -6.94 -21.07 -3.99
CA PHE A 62 -7.68 -20.53 -5.13
C PHE A 62 -9.08 -20.06 -4.72
N LEU A 63 -9.82 -20.85 -3.93
CA LEU A 63 -11.16 -20.45 -3.50
C LEU A 63 -11.15 -19.22 -2.57
N TYR A 64 -10.11 -19.05 -1.74
CA TYR A 64 -9.90 -17.82 -0.97
C TYR A 64 -9.73 -16.60 -1.88
N LEU A 65 -8.89 -16.71 -2.93
CA LEU A 65 -8.71 -15.62 -3.90
C LEU A 65 -9.98 -15.33 -4.71
N MET A 66 -10.76 -16.36 -5.03
CA MET A 66 -12.03 -16.22 -5.72
C MET A 66 -13.05 -15.42 -4.90
N ASP A 67 -13.13 -15.68 -3.59
CA ASP A 67 -14.01 -14.94 -2.68
C ASP A 67 -13.51 -13.51 -2.45
N GLU A 68 -12.23 -13.36 -2.09
CA GLU A 68 -11.62 -12.06 -1.76
C GLU A 68 -11.66 -11.07 -2.93
N TYR A 69 -11.46 -11.56 -4.16
CA TYR A 69 -11.32 -10.71 -5.35
C TYR A 69 -12.46 -10.87 -6.37
N SER A 70 -13.62 -11.38 -5.92
CA SER A 70 -14.81 -11.59 -6.75
C SER A 70 -15.17 -10.36 -7.57
N VAL A 71 -15.08 -10.49 -8.91
CA VAL A 71 -15.42 -9.43 -9.86
C VAL A 71 -16.91 -9.11 -9.79
N ALA A 72 -17.76 -10.13 -9.64
CA ALA A 72 -19.20 -9.93 -9.46
C ALA A 72 -19.49 -9.06 -8.23
N LYS A 73 -18.95 -9.41 -7.06
CA LYS A 73 -19.14 -8.65 -5.82
C LYS A 73 -18.65 -7.20 -5.96
N ARG A 74 -17.42 -7.02 -6.45
CA ARG A 74 -16.80 -5.70 -6.62
C ARG A 74 -17.60 -4.80 -7.55
N ASP A 75 -17.99 -5.31 -8.72
CA ASP A 75 -18.67 -4.50 -9.72
C ASP A 75 -20.12 -4.22 -9.29
N SER A 76 -20.80 -5.15 -8.64
CA SER A 76 -22.13 -4.93 -8.05
C SER A 76 -22.13 -3.89 -6.92
N GLU A 77 -21.21 -3.97 -5.95
CA GLU A 77 -21.11 -2.97 -4.87
C GLU A 77 -20.86 -1.57 -5.43
N LYS A 78 -20.01 -1.48 -6.46
CA LYS A 78 -19.74 -0.24 -7.18
C LYS A 78 -20.98 0.27 -7.92
N LEU A 79 -21.72 -0.59 -8.60
CA LEU A 79 -22.95 -0.23 -9.30
C LEU A 79 -24.03 0.24 -8.33
N GLN A 80 -24.26 -0.46 -7.22
CA GLN A 80 -25.22 -0.07 -6.19
C GLN A 80 -24.95 1.35 -5.66
N LEU A 81 -23.68 1.71 -5.44
CA LEU A 81 -23.31 3.06 -5.02
C LEU A 81 -23.71 4.12 -6.07
N TYR A 82 -23.41 3.88 -7.34
CA TYR A 82 -23.75 4.82 -8.41
C TYR A 82 -25.25 4.84 -8.73
N MET A 83 -25.95 3.72 -8.58
CA MET A 83 -27.41 3.67 -8.75
C MET A 83 -28.10 4.58 -7.72
N LYS A 84 -27.68 4.54 -6.45
CA LYS A 84 -28.16 5.46 -5.41
C LYS A 84 -27.86 6.93 -5.72
N GLN A 85 -26.75 7.22 -6.40
CA GLN A 85 -26.44 8.58 -6.85
C GLN A 85 -27.30 8.99 -8.05
N ALA A 86 -27.61 8.05 -8.94
CA ALA A 86 -28.45 8.30 -10.12
C ALA A 86 -29.91 8.62 -9.75
N GLU A 87 -30.40 8.20 -8.59
CA GLU A 87 -31.71 8.62 -8.07
C GLU A 87 -31.81 10.14 -7.87
N LYS A 88 -30.68 10.82 -7.67
CA LYS A 88 -30.62 12.28 -7.51
C LYS A 88 -30.36 12.94 -8.85
N GLU A 89 -31.31 13.75 -9.31
CA GLU A 89 -31.25 14.42 -10.62
C GLU A 89 -29.93 15.18 -10.85
N ALA A 90 -29.46 15.94 -9.84
CA ALA A 90 -28.21 16.70 -9.90
C ALA A 90 -26.95 15.82 -10.08
N GLN A 91 -27.01 14.54 -9.72
CA GLN A 91 -25.89 13.59 -9.80
C GLN A 91 -26.05 12.56 -10.93
N PHE A 92 -27.20 12.55 -11.61
CA PHE A 92 -27.54 11.55 -12.61
C PHE A 92 -26.51 11.44 -13.72
N SER A 93 -26.09 12.56 -14.33
CA SER A 93 -25.14 12.54 -15.45
C SER A 93 -23.79 11.92 -15.09
N TYR A 94 -23.26 12.27 -13.91
CA TYR A 94 -22.01 11.70 -13.39
C TYR A 94 -22.16 10.20 -13.10
N ALA A 95 -23.22 9.82 -12.39
CA ALA A 95 -23.51 8.43 -12.05
C ALA A 95 -23.72 7.57 -13.30
N LEU A 96 -24.49 8.07 -14.28
CA LEU A 96 -24.74 7.40 -15.56
C LEU A 96 -23.44 7.10 -16.31
N SER A 97 -22.51 8.05 -16.35
CA SER A 97 -21.19 7.85 -16.98
C SER A 97 -20.40 6.73 -16.29
N ALA A 98 -20.38 6.73 -14.95
CA ALA A 98 -19.69 5.70 -14.17
C ALA A 98 -20.31 4.30 -14.31
N ILE A 99 -21.65 4.23 -14.33
CA ILE A 99 -22.41 2.99 -14.55
C ILE A 99 -22.15 2.46 -15.95
N LYS A 100 -22.33 3.30 -16.98
CA LYS A 100 -22.08 2.92 -18.39
C LYS A 100 -20.68 2.37 -18.60
N LYS A 101 -19.67 3.05 -18.06
CA LYS A 101 -18.28 2.60 -18.13
C LYS A 101 -18.13 1.22 -17.49
N THR A 102 -18.64 1.03 -16.28
CA THR A 102 -18.52 -0.26 -15.55
C THR A 102 -19.22 -1.40 -16.29
N ILE A 103 -20.48 -1.23 -16.68
CA ILE A 103 -21.25 -2.27 -17.40
C ILE A 103 -20.60 -2.56 -18.76
N THR A 104 -20.16 -1.54 -19.50
CA THR A 104 -19.57 -1.73 -20.83
C THR A 104 -18.20 -2.42 -20.76
N ASP A 105 -17.31 -1.98 -19.87
CA ASP A 105 -15.94 -2.50 -19.78
C ASP A 105 -15.92 -3.97 -19.34
N THR A 106 -16.74 -4.32 -18.35
CA THR A 106 -16.85 -5.71 -17.87
C THR A 106 -17.76 -6.54 -18.77
N GLY A 107 -18.88 -6.00 -19.25
CA GLY A 107 -19.82 -6.71 -20.12
C GLY A 107 -19.20 -7.13 -21.45
N LYS A 108 -18.34 -6.29 -22.05
CA LYS A 108 -17.55 -6.68 -23.23
C LYS A 108 -16.61 -7.86 -22.95
N LYS A 109 -16.05 -7.96 -21.74
CA LYS A 109 -15.22 -9.11 -21.34
C LYS A 109 -16.06 -10.37 -21.21
N VAL A 110 -17.26 -10.29 -20.64
CA VAL A 110 -18.20 -11.42 -20.60
C VAL A 110 -18.48 -11.91 -22.02
N LEU A 111 -18.92 -11.02 -22.92
CA LEU A 111 -19.27 -11.38 -24.30
C LEU A 111 -18.08 -11.85 -25.15
N LYS A 112 -16.85 -11.52 -24.76
CA LYS A 112 -15.63 -12.06 -25.38
C LYS A 112 -15.45 -13.56 -25.08
N TYR A 113 -15.85 -14.01 -23.90
CA TYR A 113 -15.63 -15.39 -23.44
C TYR A 113 -16.89 -16.26 -23.52
N PHE A 114 -18.07 -15.65 -23.47
CA PHE A 114 -19.35 -16.35 -23.35
C PHE A 114 -20.39 -15.74 -24.28
N SER A 115 -21.16 -16.58 -24.96
CA SER A 115 -22.37 -16.13 -25.67
C SER A 115 -23.49 -15.88 -24.64
N HIS A 116 -23.87 -14.62 -24.44
CA HIS A 116 -24.89 -14.24 -23.46
C HIS A 116 -25.87 -13.19 -24.04
N PRO A 117 -26.88 -13.62 -24.82
CA PRO A 117 -27.81 -12.72 -25.52
C PRO A 117 -28.53 -11.69 -24.64
N PRO A 118 -29.01 -12.02 -23.42
CA PRO A 118 -29.65 -11.03 -22.55
C PRO A 118 -28.73 -9.85 -22.19
N LEU A 119 -27.44 -10.12 -22.02
CA LEU A 119 -26.44 -9.09 -21.69
C LEU A 119 -26.09 -8.25 -22.91
N ALA A 120 -26.00 -8.87 -24.10
CA ALA A 120 -25.81 -8.14 -25.34
C ALA A 120 -26.96 -7.15 -25.58
N ASN A 121 -28.21 -7.59 -25.38
CA ASN A 121 -29.39 -6.75 -25.47
C ASN A 121 -29.37 -5.62 -24.43
N ALA A 122 -28.99 -5.91 -23.18
CA ALA A 122 -28.86 -4.91 -22.13
C ALA A 122 -27.80 -3.84 -22.46
N LEU A 123 -26.66 -4.22 -23.04
CA LEU A 123 -25.63 -3.27 -23.49
C LEU A 123 -26.11 -2.35 -24.61
N GLU A 124 -26.93 -2.86 -25.55
CA GLU A 124 -27.55 -2.05 -26.60
C GLU A 124 -28.61 -1.11 -26.03
N ALA A 125 -29.48 -1.60 -25.15
CA ALA A 125 -30.51 -0.80 -24.47
C ALA A 125 -29.88 0.33 -23.63
N LEU A 126 -28.75 0.08 -22.98
CA LEU A 126 -28.03 1.05 -22.16
C LEU A 126 -27.60 2.29 -22.96
N LYS A 127 -27.39 2.18 -24.28
CA LYS A 127 -27.05 3.33 -25.14
C LYS A 127 -28.18 4.36 -25.21
N GLN A 128 -29.44 3.93 -25.02
CA GLN A 128 -30.62 4.79 -25.09
C GLN A 128 -30.85 5.60 -23.82
N VAL A 129 -30.28 5.19 -22.68
CA VAL A 129 -30.38 5.92 -21.41
C VAL A 129 -29.58 7.22 -21.50
N LYS A 130 -30.27 8.37 -21.51
CA LYS A 130 -29.62 9.69 -21.58
C LYS A 130 -30.06 10.65 -20.49
N LYS A 131 -31.28 10.46 -19.96
CA LYS A 131 -31.91 11.40 -19.03
C LYS A 131 -32.48 10.67 -17.80
N PRO A 132 -32.75 11.39 -16.70
CA PRO A 132 -33.28 10.81 -15.46
C PRO A 132 -34.56 9.98 -15.65
N GLU A 133 -35.42 10.32 -16.62
CA GLU A 133 -36.66 9.59 -16.89
C GLU A 133 -36.42 8.16 -17.41
N ASN A 134 -35.18 7.84 -17.81
CA ASN A 134 -34.77 6.50 -18.24
C ASN A 134 -34.24 5.65 -17.07
N PHE A 135 -34.42 6.06 -15.81
CA PHE A 135 -33.87 5.35 -14.65
C PHE A 135 -34.33 3.89 -14.55
N GLU A 136 -35.60 3.59 -14.82
CA GLU A 136 -36.13 2.21 -14.82
C GLU A 136 -35.40 1.31 -15.84
N LEU A 137 -35.13 1.84 -17.03
CA LEU A 137 -34.36 1.12 -18.04
C LEU A 137 -32.91 0.92 -17.60
N LEU A 138 -32.30 1.92 -16.95
CA LEU A 138 -30.95 1.82 -16.39
C LEU A 138 -30.88 0.73 -15.32
N ALA A 139 -31.85 0.70 -14.40
CA ALA A 139 -31.96 -0.31 -13.34
C ALA A 139 -32.12 -1.73 -13.93
N THR A 140 -32.94 -1.87 -14.97
CA THR A 140 -33.13 -3.15 -15.68
C THR A 140 -31.83 -3.63 -16.35
N CYS A 141 -31.11 -2.72 -17.00
CA CYS A 141 -29.81 -3.04 -17.61
C CYS A 141 -28.78 -3.44 -16.56
N ALA A 142 -28.72 -2.70 -15.44
CA ALA A 142 -27.82 -3.00 -14.33
C ALA A 142 -28.14 -4.37 -13.70
N HIS A 143 -29.41 -4.67 -13.44
CA HIS A 143 -29.83 -5.96 -12.91
C HIS A 143 -29.49 -7.13 -13.84
N THR A 144 -29.75 -6.98 -15.14
CA THR A 144 -29.39 -8.00 -16.15
C THR A 144 -27.88 -8.26 -16.17
N PHE A 145 -27.09 -7.19 -16.07
CA PHE A 145 -25.63 -7.29 -15.98
C PHE A 145 -25.17 -7.99 -14.69
N GLU A 146 -25.73 -7.63 -13.54
CA GLU A 146 -25.41 -8.28 -12.26
C GLU A 146 -25.72 -9.77 -12.28
N THR A 147 -26.92 -10.15 -12.75
CA THR A 147 -27.31 -11.56 -12.89
C THR A 147 -26.31 -12.34 -13.75
N ALA A 148 -25.88 -11.78 -14.89
CA ALA A 148 -24.87 -12.41 -15.74
C ALA A 148 -23.51 -12.55 -15.03
N LEU A 149 -23.11 -11.56 -14.21
CA LEU A 149 -21.84 -11.64 -13.48
C LEU A 149 -21.84 -12.71 -12.39
N TYR A 150 -22.98 -12.96 -11.74
CA TYR A 150 -23.08 -13.97 -10.69
C TYR A 150 -23.23 -15.40 -11.23
N GLU A 151 -23.36 -15.60 -12.54
CA GLU A 151 -23.26 -16.93 -13.13
C GLU A 151 -21.90 -17.57 -12.80
N PRO A 152 -21.85 -18.78 -12.21
CA PRO A 152 -20.61 -19.35 -11.68
C PRO A 152 -19.45 -19.39 -12.69
N LYS A 153 -19.70 -19.82 -13.94
CA LYS A 153 -18.67 -19.90 -14.98
C LYS A 153 -18.13 -18.53 -15.39
N ILE A 154 -18.99 -17.51 -15.42
CA ILE A 154 -18.62 -16.14 -15.78
C ILE A 154 -17.79 -15.52 -14.65
N ASN A 155 -18.30 -15.57 -13.42
CA ASN A 155 -17.57 -15.04 -12.27
C ASN A 155 -16.22 -15.74 -12.09
N GLU A 156 -16.19 -17.07 -12.26
CA GLU A 156 -14.97 -17.87 -12.18
C GLU A 156 -13.91 -17.35 -13.14
N LYS A 157 -14.24 -17.30 -14.43
CA LYS A 157 -13.29 -16.90 -15.47
C LYS A 157 -12.81 -15.46 -15.30
N LEU A 158 -13.72 -14.53 -14.99
CA LEU A 158 -13.36 -13.12 -14.86
C LEU A 158 -12.54 -12.85 -13.59
N THR A 159 -12.91 -13.45 -12.47
CA THR A 159 -12.19 -13.28 -11.20
C THR A 159 -10.81 -13.93 -11.26
N LEU A 160 -10.70 -15.12 -11.87
CA LEU A 160 -9.41 -15.75 -12.10
C LEU A 160 -8.47 -14.90 -12.95
N ASN A 161 -8.97 -14.35 -14.05
CA ASN A 161 -8.20 -13.42 -14.87
C ASN A 161 -7.81 -12.15 -14.08
N TYR A 162 -8.73 -11.63 -13.26
CA TYR A 162 -8.51 -10.42 -12.48
C TYR A 162 -7.42 -10.60 -11.43
N PHE A 163 -7.51 -11.61 -10.55
CA PHE A 163 -6.48 -11.75 -9.50
C PHE A 163 -5.12 -12.09 -10.11
N LYS A 164 -5.05 -12.86 -11.20
CA LYS A 164 -3.76 -13.14 -11.88
C LYS A 164 -3.12 -11.85 -12.40
N ALA A 165 -3.89 -11.02 -13.10
CA ALA A 165 -3.37 -9.84 -13.79
C ALA A 165 -3.19 -8.61 -12.89
N ALA A 166 -4.09 -8.42 -11.92
CA ALA A 166 -4.15 -7.20 -11.11
C ALA A 166 -3.60 -7.37 -9.69
N ILE A 167 -3.54 -8.60 -9.17
CA ILE A 167 -3.10 -8.88 -7.80
C ILE A 167 -1.76 -9.62 -7.82
N LEU A 168 -1.72 -10.83 -8.38
CA LEU A 168 -0.55 -11.71 -8.36
C LEU A 168 0.62 -11.19 -9.20
N LYS A 169 0.36 -10.43 -10.27
CA LYS A 169 1.40 -9.82 -11.12
C LYS A 169 2.35 -8.90 -10.36
N ALA A 170 1.90 -8.28 -9.26
CA ALA A 170 2.74 -7.43 -8.41
C ALA A 170 3.72 -8.24 -7.52
N PHE A 171 3.48 -9.55 -7.40
CA PHE A 171 4.25 -10.46 -6.55
C PHE A 171 5.09 -11.43 -7.37
N PHE A 172 4.64 -11.84 -8.56
CA PHE A 172 5.25 -12.95 -9.28
C PHE A 172 5.40 -12.66 -10.78
N GLY A 173 6.36 -13.35 -11.39
CA GLY A 173 6.50 -13.38 -12.84
C GLY A 173 5.55 -14.40 -13.50
N GLN A 174 5.87 -14.77 -14.74
CA GLN A 174 5.09 -15.72 -15.55
C GLN A 174 5.39 -17.20 -15.20
N VAL A 175 5.29 -17.55 -13.92
CA VAL A 175 5.57 -18.89 -13.37
C VAL A 175 4.33 -19.76 -13.26
N SER A 176 4.48 -21.08 -13.45
CA SER A 176 3.41 -22.06 -13.21
C SER A 176 2.08 -21.65 -13.87
N PHE A 177 0.98 -21.67 -13.12
CA PHE A 177 -0.37 -21.28 -13.53
C PHE A 177 -0.49 -19.80 -13.96
N LEU A 178 0.49 -18.95 -13.64
CA LEU A 178 0.57 -17.55 -14.09
C LEU A 178 1.16 -17.41 -15.50
N ASN A 179 1.73 -18.48 -16.06
CA ASN A 179 2.25 -18.46 -17.41
C ASN A 179 1.12 -18.23 -18.43
N VAL A 180 1.40 -17.41 -19.46
CA VAL A 180 0.42 -17.06 -20.50
C VAL A 180 -0.11 -18.28 -21.26
N SER A 181 0.70 -19.32 -21.44
CA SER A 181 0.31 -20.58 -22.07
C SER A 181 -0.77 -21.35 -21.28
N LYS A 182 -0.94 -21.02 -20.00
CA LYS A 182 -1.91 -21.67 -19.10
C LYS A 182 -3.22 -20.90 -18.97
N ASN A 183 -3.39 -19.76 -19.67
CA ASN A 183 -4.60 -18.92 -19.57
C ASN A 183 -5.89 -19.58 -20.08
N SER A 184 -5.78 -20.65 -20.86
CA SER A 184 -6.92 -21.44 -21.32
C SER A 184 -7.46 -22.40 -20.26
N LEU A 185 -6.70 -22.69 -19.20
CA LEU A 185 -7.14 -23.60 -18.14
C LEU A 185 -8.35 -23.04 -17.39
N ASP A 186 -9.15 -23.95 -16.86
CA ASP A 186 -10.18 -23.67 -15.87
C ASP A 186 -9.58 -23.65 -14.46
N LEU A 187 -10.43 -23.42 -13.45
CA LEU A 187 -9.99 -23.39 -12.06
C LEU A 187 -9.30 -24.69 -11.61
N GLN A 188 -9.83 -25.85 -12.01
CA GLN A 188 -9.25 -27.14 -11.63
C GLN A 188 -7.88 -27.37 -12.28
N GLY A 189 -7.72 -27.03 -13.56
CA GLY A 189 -6.43 -27.07 -14.23
C GLY A 189 -5.41 -26.16 -13.56
N HIS A 190 -5.82 -24.96 -13.13
CA HIS A 190 -4.93 -24.05 -12.38
C HIS A 190 -4.53 -24.60 -11.00
N ILE A 191 -5.46 -25.24 -10.28
CA ILE A 191 -5.17 -25.92 -9.01
C ILE A 191 -4.16 -27.06 -9.21
N GLN A 192 -4.31 -27.85 -10.28
CA GLN A 192 -3.40 -28.95 -10.61
C GLN A 192 -1.99 -28.46 -10.95
N GLU A 193 -1.85 -27.38 -11.73
CA GLU A 193 -0.55 -26.77 -12.01
C GLU A 193 0.13 -26.27 -10.73
N PHE A 194 -0.64 -25.65 -9.82
CA PHE A 194 -0.10 -25.22 -8.52
C PHE A 194 0.35 -26.41 -7.66
N GLN A 195 -0.45 -27.48 -7.61
CA GLN A 195 -0.10 -28.71 -6.92
C GLN A 195 1.22 -29.29 -7.45
N LYS A 196 1.38 -29.33 -8.78
CA LYS A 196 2.56 -29.84 -9.45
C LYS A 196 3.81 -28.98 -9.21
N ASP A 197 3.68 -27.67 -9.29
CA ASP A 197 4.85 -26.77 -9.33
C ASP A 197 5.27 -26.24 -7.95
N TYR A 198 4.39 -26.29 -6.94
CA TYR A 198 4.68 -25.79 -5.59
C TYR A 198 4.51 -26.83 -4.49
N ILE A 199 3.42 -27.61 -4.49
CA ILE A 199 3.17 -28.58 -3.41
C ILE A 199 4.08 -29.79 -3.53
N ALA A 200 4.08 -30.46 -4.68
CA ALA A 200 4.89 -31.67 -4.88
C ALA A 200 6.38 -31.42 -4.63
N PRO A 201 7.02 -30.35 -5.17
CA PRO A 201 8.41 -30.01 -4.86
C PRO A 201 8.68 -29.79 -3.37
N ALA A 202 7.79 -29.07 -2.66
CA ALA A 202 7.95 -28.87 -1.22
C ALA A 202 7.85 -30.18 -0.44
N GLN A 203 6.94 -31.07 -0.80
CA GLN A 203 6.82 -32.40 -0.19
C GLN A 203 8.05 -33.27 -0.46
N TYR A 204 8.52 -33.29 -1.71
CA TYR A 204 9.70 -34.06 -2.12
C TYR A 204 10.95 -33.60 -1.39
N ASP A 205 11.22 -32.30 -1.34
CA ASP A 205 12.38 -31.72 -0.65
C ASP A 205 12.37 -32.07 0.84
N LEU A 206 11.21 -31.96 1.48
CA LEU A 206 11.06 -32.24 2.91
C LEU A 206 11.21 -33.73 3.24
N GLN A 207 10.64 -34.61 2.42
CA GLN A 207 10.83 -36.06 2.56
C GLN A 207 12.29 -36.46 2.30
N PHE A 208 12.94 -35.81 1.33
CA PHE A 208 14.34 -36.01 1.03
C PHE A 208 15.26 -35.63 2.18
N GLU A 209 15.02 -34.47 2.82
CA GLU A 209 15.76 -34.04 4.02
C GLU A 209 15.67 -35.08 5.15
N HIS A 210 14.49 -35.66 5.36
CA HIS A 210 14.29 -36.72 6.36
C HIS A 210 15.06 -38.00 6.01
N ILE A 211 14.99 -38.42 4.75
CA ILE A 211 15.73 -39.61 4.27
C ILE A 211 17.24 -39.37 4.37
N LEU A 212 17.74 -38.20 4.02
CA LEU A 212 19.16 -37.86 4.17
C LEU A 212 19.64 -37.93 5.62
N ALA A 213 18.79 -37.59 6.58
CA ALA A 213 19.14 -37.63 8.00
C ALA A 213 19.16 -39.05 8.57
N ASP A 214 18.25 -39.92 8.10
CA ASP A 214 18.04 -41.26 8.68
C ASP A 214 18.65 -42.40 7.84
N ALA A 215 19.13 -42.11 6.62
CA ALA A 215 19.62 -43.12 5.69
C ALA A 215 20.81 -43.90 6.27
N LYS A 216 20.73 -45.22 6.15
CA LYS A 216 21.80 -46.14 6.56
C LYS A 216 22.69 -46.56 5.40
N SER A 217 22.25 -46.33 4.17
CA SER A 217 23.01 -46.67 2.98
C SER A 217 22.74 -45.70 1.81
N SER A 218 23.66 -45.65 0.86
CA SER A 218 23.52 -44.87 -0.37
C SER A 218 22.32 -45.33 -1.22
N GLU A 219 21.97 -46.61 -1.17
CA GLU A 219 20.89 -47.19 -1.97
C GLU A 219 19.51 -46.64 -1.56
N GLU A 220 19.28 -46.39 -0.26
CA GLU A 220 18.03 -45.80 0.24
C GLU A 220 17.79 -44.40 -0.37
N ILE A 221 18.84 -43.58 -0.39
CA ILE A 221 18.82 -42.23 -0.96
C ILE A 221 18.58 -42.30 -2.47
N ILE A 222 19.33 -43.16 -3.18
CA ILE A 222 19.22 -43.31 -4.64
C ILE A 222 17.85 -43.85 -5.05
N ALA A 223 17.28 -44.78 -4.28
CA ALA A 223 15.94 -45.32 -4.51
C ALA A 223 14.87 -44.23 -4.38
N PHE A 224 14.98 -43.35 -3.39
CA PHE A 224 14.07 -42.21 -3.25
C PHE A 224 14.19 -41.23 -4.43
N LEU A 225 15.41 -40.89 -4.83
CA LEU A 225 15.66 -40.04 -6.00
C LEU A 225 15.10 -40.66 -7.29
N ASP A 226 15.15 -41.99 -7.43
CA ASP A 226 14.59 -42.69 -8.59
C ASP A 226 13.06 -42.69 -8.61
N LYS A 227 12.42 -42.87 -7.46
CA LYS A 227 10.95 -42.78 -7.30
C LYS A 227 10.41 -41.42 -7.76
N HIS A 228 11.21 -40.36 -7.62
CA HIS A 228 10.84 -38.98 -7.95
C HIS A 228 11.69 -38.39 -9.10
N LYS A 229 12.15 -39.23 -10.04
CA LYS A 229 13.07 -38.86 -11.14
C LYS A 229 12.59 -37.75 -12.08
N ASP A 230 11.29 -37.48 -12.12
CA ASP A 230 10.71 -36.41 -12.96
C ASP A 230 10.92 -35.02 -12.34
N TYR A 231 11.25 -34.97 -11.06
CA TYR A 231 11.67 -33.75 -10.38
C TYR A 231 13.12 -33.40 -10.73
N GLN A 232 13.32 -32.30 -11.47
CA GLN A 232 14.63 -31.95 -12.07
C GLN A 232 15.80 -31.91 -11.08
N PRO A 233 15.68 -31.32 -9.87
CA PRO A 233 16.77 -31.34 -8.89
C PRO A 233 17.21 -32.77 -8.54
N PHE A 234 16.27 -33.69 -8.35
CA PHE A 234 16.59 -35.06 -7.99
C PHE A 234 17.20 -35.84 -9.15
N LYS A 235 16.80 -35.55 -10.39
CA LYS A 235 17.44 -36.09 -11.58
C LYS A 235 18.93 -35.70 -11.67
N VAL A 236 19.27 -34.47 -11.28
CA VAL A 236 20.66 -33.97 -11.24
C VAL A 236 21.43 -34.65 -10.12
N LEU A 237 20.89 -34.69 -8.89
CA LEU A 237 21.52 -35.34 -7.75
C LEU A 237 21.77 -36.83 -8.01
N LYS A 238 20.78 -37.55 -8.55
CA LYS A 238 20.91 -38.98 -8.88
C LYS A 238 22.08 -39.23 -9.84
N ARG A 239 22.27 -38.36 -10.84
CA ARG A 239 23.40 -38.47 -11.78
C ARG A 239 24.73 -38.23 -11.06
N ALA A 240 24.79 -37.25 -10.17
CA ALA A 240 25.99 -36.93 -9.41
C ALA A 240 26.38 -38.02 -8.40
N TRP A 241 25.41 -38.81 -7.92
CA TRP A 241 25.59 -39.75 -6.81
C TRP A 241 25.52 -41.23 -7.19
N LYS A 242 25.38 -41.56 -8.49
CA LYS A 242 25.11 -42.93 -8.99
C LYS A 242 26.06 -44.02 -8.45
N ASN A 243 27.31 -43.66 -8.12
CA ASN A 243 28.33 -44.57 -7.60
C ASN A 243 29.03 -44.02 -6.33
N LYS A 244 28.38 -43.11 -5.60
CA LYS A 244 28.96 -42.48 -4.41
C LYS A 244 28.61 -43.25 -3.15
N THR A 245 29.54 -43.32 -2.20
CA THR A 245 29.27 -43.88 -0.87
C THR A 245 28.36 -42.94 -0.06
N LEU A 246 27.81 -43.42 1.05
CA LEU A 246 27.02 -42.59 1.95
C LEU A 246 27.82 -41.38 2.47
N GLU A 247 29.10 -41.58 2.80
CA GLU A 247 30.02 -40.53 3.25
C GLU A 247 30.25 -39.48 2.16
N ASP A 248 30.45 -39.90 0.92
CA ASP A 248 30.60 -38.98 -0.22
C ASP A 248 29.33 -38.14 -0.47
N ILE A 249 28.15 -38.73 -0.24
CA ILE A 249 26.86 -38.03 -0.37
C ILE A 249 26.70 -37.02 0.77
N GLN A 250 26.99 -37.40 2.00
CA GLN A 250 26.92 -36.51 3.17
C GLN A 250 27.88 -35.33 3.03
N ASP A 251 29.10 -35.57 2.55
CA ASP A 251 30.08 -34.51 2.27
C ASP A 251 29.57 -33.56 1.17
N TYR A 252 29.01 -34.11 0.09
CA TYR A 252 28.43 -33.31 -0.98
C TYR A 252 27.26 -32.45 -0.49
N VAL A 253 26.37 -32.99 0.34
CA VAL A 253 25.25 -32.24 0.93
C VAL A 253 25.77 -31.09 1.80
N LYS A 254 26.82 -31.33 2.58
CA LYS A 254 27.39 -30.34 3.50
C LYS A 254 28.15 -29.22 2.76
N ASN A 255 28.94 -29.57 1.75
CA ASN A 255 29.90 -28.65 1.14
C ASN A 255 29.43 -28.08 -0.20
N THR A 256 28.48 -28.73 -0.89
CA THR A 256 28.03 -28.34 -2.24
C THR A 256 26.59 -27.88 -2.29
N ILE A 257 25.67 -28.49 -1.53
CA ILE A 257 24.26 -28.06 -1.52
C ILE A 257 24.10 -26.83 -0.63
N THR A 258 23.64 -25.73 -1.22
CA THR A 258 23.42 -24.48 -0.51
C THR A 258 22.15 -24.53 0.35
N LYS A 259 22.18 -23.78 1.44
CA LYS A 259 21.03 -23.58 2.33
C LYS A 259 20.16 -22.44 1.83
N CYS A 260 18.87 -22.53 2.11
CA CYS A 260 17.90 -21.52 1.70
C CYS A 260 18.13 -20.19 2.44
N LEU A 261 18.20 -19.10 1.68
CA LEU A 261 18.37 -17.73 2.18
C LEU A 261 17.25 -17.29 3.14
N LEU A 262 16.01 -17.71 2.87
CA LEU A 262 14.84 -17.27 3.63
C LEU A 262 14.45 -18.24 4.74
N LEU A 263 14.80 -19.52 4.60
CA LEU A 263 14.56 -20.59 5.57
C LEU A 263 15.87 -21.36 5.80
N HIS A 264 16.77 -20.77 6.59
CA HIS A 264 18.18 -21.17 6.76
C HIS A 264 18.43 -22.65 7.04
N ASP A 265 17.48 -23.35 7.67
CA ASP A 265 17.62 -24.78 7.99
C ASP A 265 17.38 -25.71 6.79
N ARG A 266 16.83 -25.18 5.69
CA ARG A 266 16.36 -25.97 4.53
C ARG A 266 17.37 -26.03 3.40
N LEU A 267 17.39 -27.15 2.69
CA LEU A 267 18.12 -27.30 1.44
C LEU A 267 17.48 -26.44 0.34
N ALA A 268 18.31 -25.88 -0.53
CA ALA A 268 17.87 -25.05 -1.64
C ALA A 268 18.23 -25.67 -2.99
N PHE A 269 17.23 -25.75 -3.87
CA PHE A 269 17.39 -26.25 -5.24
C PHE A 269 17.04 -25.20 -6.30
N TYR A 270 16.64 -24.00 -5.87
CA TYR A 270 16.27 -22.89 -6.74
C TYR A 270 17.04 -21.62 -6.38
N ASN A 271 16.92 -20.59 -7.22
CA ASN A 271 17.38 -19.24 -6.92
C ASN A 271 16.20 -18.30 -6.66
N PHE A 272 16.43 -17.31 -5.81
CA PHE A 272 15.54 -16.23 -5.48
C PHE A 272 15.62 -15.17 -6.58
N GLU A 273 14.72 -15.31 -7.55
CA GLU A 273 14.66 -14.49 -8.76
C GLU A 273 13.40 -13.64 -8.78
N GLU A 274 13.36 -12.60 -9.62
CA GLU A 274 12.18 -11.75 -9.82
C GLU A 274 10.91 -12.53 -10.16
N MET A 275 11.05 -13.64 -10.88
CA MET A 275 9.91 -14.50 -11.22
C MET A 275 9.31 -15.21 -10.01
N VAL A 276 10.11 -15.43 -8.95
CA VAL A 276 9.71 -16.03 -7.67
C VAL A 276 9.09 -15.00 -6.73
N PHE A 277 9.64 -13.78 -6.71
CA PHE A 277 9.07 -12.68 -5.94
C PHE A 277 9.52 -11.33 -6.53
N ALA A 278 8.67 -10.72 -7.35
CA ALA A 278 8.98 -9.53 -8.14
C ALA A 278 9.48 -8.31 -7.36
N PRO A 279 8.96 -7.98 -6.15
CA PRO A 279 9.32 -6.73 -5.48
C PRO A 279 10.81 -6.52 -5.21
N ILE A 280 11.54 -7.58 -4.91
CA ILE A 280 12.98 -7.53 -4.55
C ILE A 280 13.77 -8.71 -5.10
N GLY A 281 13.14 -9.58 -5.88
CA GLY A 281 13.82 -10.65 -6.59
C GLY A 281 14.81 -10.07 -7.59
N VAL A 282 15.82 -10.85 -7.94
CA VAL A 282 16.93 -10.36 -8.74
C VAL A 282 17.16 -11.27 -9.94
N ALA A 283 17.29 -10.70 -11.14
CA ALA A 283 17.59 -11.47 -12.34
C ALA A 283 18.91 -12.26 -12.20
N LYS A 284 18.84 -13.58 -12.37
CA LYS A 284 19.98 -14.49 -12.16
C LYS A 284 21.20 -14.16 -13.03
N ASN A 285 21.01 -13.67 -14.26
CA ASN A 285 22.12 -13.46 -15.22
C ASN A 285 22.28 -12.01 -15.69
N ASN A 286 21.43 -11.09 -15.21
CA ASN A 286 21.36 -9.72 -15.74
C ASN A 286 21.50 -8.63 -14.66
N ALA A 287 21.63 -9.03 -13.39
CA ALA A 287 21.70 -8.10 -12.28
C ALA A 287 23.14 -7.92 -11.80
N PHE A 288 23.85 -7.02 -12.47
CA PHE A 288 25.18 -6.57 -12.07
C PHE A 288 25.04 -5.42 -11.08
N ASN A 289 25.78 -5.48 -9.97
CA ASN A 289 25.95 -4.30 -9.13
C ASN A 289 27.36 -4.26 -8.53
N PHE A 290 27.81 -3.05 -8.21
CA PHE A 290 29.13 -2.82 -7.62
C PHE A 290 29.28 -3.47 -6.24
N ASN A 291 28.19 -3.63 -5.48
CA ASN A 291 28.23 -4.27 -4.16
C ASN A 291 28.53 -5.77 -4.22
N TRP A 292 28.32 -6.40 -5.39
CA TRP A 292 28.62 -7.81 -5.65
C TRP A 292 29.85 -7.97 -6.55
N ASN A 293 30.70 -6.94 -6.66
CA ASN A 293 31.87 -6.94 -7.55
C ASN A 293 31.54 -7.33 -9.00
N LEU A 294 30.32 -7.01 -9.47
CA LEU A 294 29.81 -7.41 -10.78
C LEU A 294 29.74 -8.94 -10.99
N GLU A 295 29.80 -9.75 -9.93
CA GLU A 295 29.57 -11.20 -10.01
C GLU A 295 28.09 -11.48 -10.26
N ASP A 296 27.78 -12.05 -11.42
CA ASP A 296 26.44 -12.44 -11.86
C ASP A 296 26.13 -13.91 -11.60
N HIS A 297 27.08 -14.68 -11.05
CA HIS A 297 26.91 -16.11 -10.80
C HIS A 297 26.69 -16.47 -9.34
N GLN A 298 26.56 -15.49 -8.44
CA GLN A 298 26.29 -15.77 -7.04
C GLN A 298 24.90 -16.43 -6.88
N PRO A 299 24.84 -17.67 -6.35
CA PRO A 299 23.57 -18.32 -6.13
C PRO A 299 22.81 -17.55 -5.05
N LYS A 300 21.51 -17.37 -5.25
CA LYS A 300 20.60 -16.75 -4.28
C LYS A 300 19.66 -17.85 -3.78
N PRO A 301 20.17 -18.84 -3.03
CA PRO A 301 19.51 -20.11 -2.85
C PRO A 301 18.14 -19.98 -2.16
N ILE A 302 17.12 -20.63 -2.71
CA ILE A 302 15.80 -20.74 -2.10
C ILE A 302 15.25 -22.18 -2.19
N SER A 303 14.59 -22.62 -1.12
CA SER A 303 13.93 -23.93 -1.05
C SER A 303 12.56 -23.91 -1.72
N SER A 304 12.04 -25.09 -2.10
CA SER A 304 10.65 -25.21 -2.57
C SER A 304 9.65 -24.75 -1.53
N LEU A 305 9.92 -25.01 -0.26
CA LEU A 305 9.05 -24.60 0.85
C LEU A 305 8.98 -23.06 0.98
N ALA A 306 10.11 -22.36 0.87
CA ALA A 306 10.12 -20.90 0.89
C ALA A 306 9.37 -20.32 -0.32
N LYS A 307 9.55 -20.89 -1.52
CA LYS A 307 8.76 -20.52 -2.71
C LYS A 307 7.26 -20.69 -2.47
N LEU A 308 6.85 -21.81 -1.89
CA LEU A 308 5.45 -22.07 -1.54
C LEU A 308 4.93 -21.01 -0.55
N VAL A 309 5.66 -20.72 0.53
CA VAL A 309 5.28 -19.70 1.51
C VAL A 309 5.14 -18.31 0.87
N LEU A 310 6.07 -17.92 -0.01
CA LEU A 310 5.99 -16.64 -0.73
C LEU A 310 4.74 -16.56 -1.60
N PHE A 311 4.27 -17.68 -2.17
CA PHE A 311 3.02 -17.72 -2.94
C PHE A 311 1.77 -17.34 -2.14
N PHE A 312 1.81 -17.46 -0.81
CA PHE A 312 0.74 -17.01 0.07
C PHE A 312 0.84 -15.52 0.44
N ALA A 313 1.94 -14.83 0.14
CA ALA A 313 2.13 -13.41 0.49
C ALA A 313 0.97 -12.48 0.02
N PRO A 314 0.38 -12.65 -1.18
CA PRO A 314 -0.79 -11.85 -1.58
C PRO A 314 -2.00 -11.99 -0.66
N ALA A 315 -2.21 -13.18 -0.07
CA ALA A 315 -3.26 -13.40 0.92
C ALA A 315 -2.92 -12.78 2.29
N GLY A 316 -1.64 -12.59 2.58
CA GLY A 316 -1.14 -11.93 3.79
C GLY A 316 -1.18 -10.41 3.73
N ALA A 317 -1.07 -9.81 2.55
CA ALA A 317 -1.11 -8.37 2.34
C ALA A 317 -2.53 -7.78 2.39
N ALA A 318 -2.61 -6.48 2.63
CA ALA A 318 -3.78 -5.66 2.32
C ALA A 318 -3.63 -5.05 0.93
N ILE A 319 -4.52 -5.38 -0.01
CA ILE A 319 -4.47 -4.83 -1.38
C ILE A 319 -5.42 -3.64 -1.50
N TYR A 320 -4.92 -2.49 -1.94
CA TYR A 320 -5.72 -1.27 -2.11
C TYR A 320 -5.20 -0.38 -3.23
N LEU A 321 -6.10 0.45 -3.76
CA LEU A 321 -5.76 1.47 -4.75
C LEU A 321 -5.30 2.74 -4.02
N LYS A 322 -4.18 3.30 -4.45
CA LYS A 322 -3.59 4.53 -3.92
C LYS A 322 -3.29 5.47 -5.08
N LYS A 323 -3.56 6.76 -4.90
CA LYS A 323 -3.13 7.82 -5.83
C LYS A 323 -1.73 8.26 -5.45
N GLU A 324 -0.80 8.21 -6.40
CA GLU A 324 0.53 8.80 -6.28
C GLU A 324 0.56 10.13 -7.00
N GLY A 325 1.17 11.16 -6.40
CA GLY A 325 1.21 12.48 -6.99
C GLY A 325 -0.01 13.33 -6.64
N VAL A 326 0.09 14.63 -6.93
CA VAL A 326 -0.94 15.63 -6.59
C VAL A 326 -1.51 16.23 -7.87
N ASN A 327 -2.76 16.69 -7.82
CA ASN A 327 -3.45 17.36 -8.93
C ASN A 327 -3.56 16.44 -10.18
N GLU A 328 -3.50 17.03 -11.38
CA GLU A 328 -3.66 16.37 -12.68
C GLU A 328 -2.52 15.41 -13.04
N GLN A 329 -1.39 15.49 -12.32
CA GLN A 329 -0.23 14.61 -12.52
C GLN A 329 -0.33 13.31 -11.70
N GLY A 330 -1.41 13.13 -10.94
CA GLY A 330 -1.57 11.96 -10.08
C GLY A 330 -1.99 10.69 -10.83
N GLU A 331 -1.38 9.56 -10.50
CA GLU A 331 -1.69 8.25 -11.08
C GLU A 331 -2.22 7.30 -9.99
N TYR A 332 -3.26 6.53 -10.31
CA TYR A 332 -3.76 5.48 -9.40
C TYR A 332 -3.03 4.16 -9.64
N ARG A 333 -2.53 3.56 -8.57
CA ARG A 333 -1.84 2.27 -8.60
C ARG A 333 -2.32 1.35 -7.50
N THR A 334 -2.30 0.06 -7.79
CA THR A 334 -2.60 -0.99 -6.81
C THR A 334 -1.35 -1.26 -5.98
N TYR A 335 -1.51 -1.17 -4.67
CA TYR A 335 -0.48 -1.41 -3.67
C TYR A 335 -0.82 -2.63 -2.82
N ALA A 336 0.21 -3.39 -2.48
CA ALA A 336 0.20 -4.37 -1.40
C ALA A 336 0.83 -3.75 -0.16
N GLY A 337 0.04 -3.62 0.91
CA GLY A 337 0.49 -3.10 2.19
C GLY A 337 0.61 -4.19 3.26
N PHE A 338 1.57 -4.06 4.17
CA PHE A 338 1.80 -4.98 5.28
C PHE A 338 2.42 -4.27 6.48
N VAL A 339 2.16 -4.77 7.69
CA VAL A 339 2.71 -4.25 8.95
C VAL A 339 3.62 -5.29 9.58
N GLN A 340 4.89 -4.97 9.75
CA GLN A 340 5.88 -5.79 10.45
C GLN A 340 6.19 -5.15 11.82
N SER A 341 6.56 -5.96 12.79
CA SER A 341 7.09 -5.53 14.09
C SER A 341 7.92 -6.66 14.72
N ASP A 342 8.60 -6.37 15.84
CA ASP A 342 9.35 -7.38 16.62
C ASP A 342 8.45 -8.24 17.53
N ALA A 343 7.14 -8.02 17.49
CA ALA A 343 6.15 -8.75 18.27
C ALA A 343 5.99 -10.23 17.86
N ALA A 344 5.31 -11.01 18.70
CA ALA A 344 4.97 -12.39 18.39
C ALA A 344 4.06 -12.52 17.15
N PHE A 345 4.14 -13.65 16.45
CA PHE A 345 3.39 -13.89 15.20
C PHE A 345 1.87 -13.68 15.36
N SER A 346 1.28 -14.08 16.49
CA SER A 346 -0.14 -13.88 16.77
C SER A 346 -0.55 -12.41 16.73
N GLU A 347 0.32 -11.54 17.22
CA GLU A 347 0.07 -10.10 17.25
C GLU A 347 0.27 -9.46 15.87
N ILE A 348 1.32 -9.86 15.14
CA ILE A 348 1.52 -9.44 13.75
C ILE A 348 0.33 -9.84 12.88
N LEU A 349 -0.19 -11.06 13.05
CA LEU A 349 -1.39 -11.54 12.37
C LEU A 349 -2.61 -10.65 12.69
N GLN A 350 -2.85 -10.36 13.97
CA GLN A 350 -3.95 -9.49 14.40
C GLN A 350 -3.83 -8.06 13.84
N LYS A 351 -2.65 -7.45 13.93
CA LYS A 351 -2.35 -6.12 13.37
C LYS A 351 -2.61 -6.09 11.87
N ASN A 352 -2.18 -7.09 11.12
CA ASN A 352 -2.41 -7.16 9.68
C ASN A 352 -3.87 -7.45 9.30
N ASN A 353 -4.62 -8.19 10.12
CA ASN A 353 -6.06 -8.35 9.93
C ASN A 353 -6.78 -7.01 10.12
N HIS A 354 -6.43 -6.25 11.17
CA HIS A 354 -7.00 -4.93 11.41
C HIS A 354 -6.59 -3.93 10.32
N PHE A 355 -5.32 -3.91 9.91
CA PHE A 355 -4.83 -3.08 8.81
C PHE A 355 -5.60 -3.34 7.51
N LYS A 356 -5.80 -4.61 7.13
CA LYS A 356 -6.59 -5.00 5.96
C LYS A 356 -8.03 -4.48 6.05
N GLN A 357 -8.69 -4.66 7.19
CA GLN A 357 -10.05 -4.17 7.41
C GLN A 357 -10.16 -2.64 7.27
N LEU A 358 -9.21 -1.89 7.86
CA LEU A 358 -9.22 -0.43 7.78
C LEU A 358 -8.97 0.06 6.35
N LYS A 359 -8.10 -0.60 5.58
CA LYS A 359 -7.88 -0.29 4.17
C LYS A 359 -9.14 -0.57 3.32
N GLN A 360 -9.85 -1.66 3.60
CA GLN A 360 -11.14 -1.95 2.94
C GLN A 360 -12.21 -0.89 3.27
N GLN A 361 -12.19 -0.33 4.48
CA GLN A 361 -13.05 0.79 4.90
C GLN A 361 -12.61 2.15 4.32
N LYS A 362 -11.53 2.19 3.53
CA LYS A 362 -10.93 3.41 2.97
C LYS A 362 -10.54 4.44 4.03
N GLU A 363 -10.12 3.95 5.20
CA GLU A 363 -9.67 4.83 6.28
C GLU A 363 -8.37 5.56 5.89
N PRO A 364 -8.26 6.87 6.18
CA PRO A 364 -7.03 7.66 6.02
C PRO A 364 -5.82 7.02 6.69
N PHE A 365 -4.64 7.13 6.06
CA PHE A 365 -3.47 6.39 6.52
C PHE A 365 -3.00 6.81 7.92
N ASP A 366 -3.08 8.10 8.28
CA ASP A 366 -2.77 8.54 9.65
C ASP A 366 -3.76 8.00 10.69
N ARG A 367 -5.04 7.82 10.34
CA ARG A 367 -6.01 7.18 11.23
C ARG A 367 -5.71 5.71 11.42
N ILE A 368 -5.26 5.04 10.35
CA ILE A 368 -4.78 3.66 10.41
C ILE A 368 -3.59 3.54 11.36
N VAL A 369 -2.57 4.39 11.18
CA VAL A 369 -1.40 4.43 12.07
C VAL A 369 -1.82 4.69 13.52
N SER A 370 -2.69 5.68 13.75
CA SER A 370 -3.19 6.01 15.09
C SER A 370 -3.94 4.84 15.74
N LYS A 371 -4.81 4.16 15.00
CA LYS A 371 -5.57 2.99 15.51
C LYS A 371 -4.65 1.80 15.81
N LEU A 372 -3.66 1.54 14.96
CA LEU A 372 -2.71 0.44 15.18
C LEU A 372 -1.76 0.69 16.35
N VAL A 373 -1.38 1.95 16.62
CA VAL A 373 -0.63 2.33 17.82
C VAL A 373 -1.47 2.21 19.09
N GLN A 374 -2.78 2.49 19.02
CA GLN A 374 -3.69 2.44 20.16
C GLN A 374 -4.16 1.02 20.53
N GLY A 375 -4.20 0.10 19.55
CA GLY A 375 -4.70 -1.26 19.74
C GLY A 375 -3.75 -2.20 20.50
N ILE A 376 -2.54 -1.75 20.81
CA ILE A 376 -1.55 -2.50 21.59
C ILE A 376 -1.87 -2.26 23.08
N THR A 377 -2.07 -3.33 23.84
CA THR A 377 -2.58 -3.33 25.23
C THR A 377 -1.78 -2.43 26.19
N LYS A 378 -2.40 -2.06 27.33
CA LYS A 378 -1.78 -1.31 28.45
C LYS A 378 -0.43 -1.88 28.92
N GLU A 379 -0.15 -3.16 28.66
CA GLU A 379 1.09 -3.84 29.04
C GLU A 379 2.29 -3.43 28.15
N ALA A 380 2.05 -2.84 26.98
CA ALA A 380 3.07 -2.34 26.06
C ALA A 380 3.48 -0.88 26.31
N GLU A 381 3.14 -0.30 27.48
CA GLU A 381 3.62 1.04 27.85
C GLU A 381 5.16 1.15 27.87
N TYR A 382 5.87 0.01 27.94
CA TYR A 382 7.34 -0.06 27.96
C TYR A 382 8.00 -0.60 26.68
N VAL A 383 7.27 -1.29 25.81
CA VAL A 383 7.78 -1.77 24.51
C VAL A 383 6.90 -1.16 23.44
N ALA A 384 7.26 0.05 23.00
CA ALA A 384 6.67 0.55 21.78
C ALA A 384 7.22 -0.30 20.64
N ASP A 385 6.38 -1.20 20.13
CA ASP A 385 6.69 -1.96 18.94
C ASP A 385 7.16 -1.00 17.85
N HIS A 386 8.34 -1.28 17.28
CA HIS A 386 8.79 -0.62 16.07
C HIS A 386 7.86 -1.05 14.93
N LEU A 387 6.74 -0.35 14.78
CA LEU A 387 5.82 -0.59 13.68
C LEU A 387 6.50 -0.16 12.39
N PHE A 388 6.64 -1.13 11.50
CA PHE A 388 7.19 -0.95 10.18
C PHE A 388 6.11 -1.22 9.15
N PHE A 389 5.67 -0.17 8.46
CA PHE A 389 4.70 -0.31 7.39
C PHE A 389 5.45 -0.45 6.07
N LEU A 390 5.07 -1.46 5.34
CA LEU A 390 5.54 -1.75 4.00
C LEU A 390 4.41 -1.48 3.03
N GLU A 391 4.66 -0.74 1.96
CA GLU A 391 3.78 -0.68 0.80
C GLU A 391 4.59 -0.93 -0.47
N PHE A 392 4.14 -1.81 -1.35
CA PHE A 392 4.76 -1.95 -2.67
C PHE A 392 3.78 -2.11 -3.82
N SER A 393 4.22 -1.65 -4.99
CA SER A 393 3.58 -1.86 -6.27
C SER A 393 4.65 -2.23 -7.28
N SER A 394 4.59 -3.44 -7.82
CA SER A 394 5.57 -3.94 -8.79
C SER A 394 4.89 -4.21 -10.12
N ASP A 395 5.59 -3.90 -11.20
CA ASP A 395 5.25 -4.34 -12.54
C ASP A 395 6.39 -5.19 -13.10
N TYR A 396 6.13 -6.50 -13.18
CA TYR A 396 7.09 -7.48 -13.64
C TYR A 396 7.56 -7.24 -15.08
N ASP A 397 6.71 -6.69 -15.95
CA ASP A 397 7.04 -6.49 -17.36
C ASP A 397 8.00 -5.32 -17.55
N SER A 398 7.76 -4.21 -16.85
CA SER A 398 8.65 -3.04 -16.86
C SER A 398 9.80 -3.11 -15.87
N LYS A 399 9.90 -4.20 -15.09
CA LYS A 399 10.95 -4.42 -14.07
C LYS A 399 11.03 -3.28 -13.05
N LYS A 400 9.88 -2.71 -12.73
CA LYS A 400 9.77 -1.54 -11.88
C LYS A 400 9.00 -1.86 -10.61
N THR A 401 9.63 -1.59 -9.47
CA THR A 401 8.98 -1.68 -8.16
C THR A 401 9.02 -0.34 -7.46
N HIS A 402 7.85 0.11 -7.04
CA HIS A 402 7.69 1.18 -6.07
C HIS A 402 7.61 0.53 -4.70
N LEU A 403 8.65 0.69 -3.89
CA LEU A 403 8.76 0.09 -2.57
C LEU A 403 8.90 1.21 -1.54
N HIS A 404 7.93 1.29 -0.63
CA HIS A 404 7.90 2.28 0.42
C HIS A 404 8.03 1.60 1.77
N TYR A 405 9.05 2.05 2.51
CA TYR A 405 9.29 1.68 3.88
C TYR A 405 8.95 2.86 4.77
N TYR A 406 8.04 2.64 5.71
CA TYR A 406 7.60 3.65 6.67
C TYR A 406 7.95 3.16 8.06
N HIS A 407 8.87 3.87 8.70
CA HIS A 407 9.28 3.58 10.06
C HIS A 407 8.46 4.45 11.01
N LEU A 408 7.94 3.85 12.09
CA LEU A 408 7.25 4.58 13.14
C LEU A 408 8.12 4.72 14.39
N PRO A 409 9.01 5.73 14.46
CA PRO A 409 9.79 6.01 15.66
C PRO A 409 8.89 6.54 16.80
N MET A 410 9.41 6.47 18.03
CA MET A 410 8.72 6.88 19.26
C MET A 410 8.04 8.24 19.20
N TYR A 411 8.74 9.24 18.68
CA TYR A 411 8.22 10.60 18.62
C TYR A 411 7.00 10.71 17.67
N LEU A 412 6.97 9.91 16.59
CA LEU A 412 5.81 9.84 15.70
C LEU A 412 4.68 9.01 16.29
N ALA A 413 4.98 7.90 16.96
CA ALA A 413 3.96 7.15 17.69
C ALA A 413 3.27 8.02 18.74
N TYR A 414 4.05 8.81 19.49
CA TYR A 414 3.53 9.81 20.44
C TYR A 414 2.68 10.88 19.72
N TYR A 415 3.15 11.40 18.59
CA TYR A 415 2.39 12.37 17.79
C TYR A 415 1.03 11.82 17.36
N PHE A 416 0.99 10.64 16.71
CA PHE A 416 -0.26 10.04 16.21
C PHE A 416 -1.19 9.61 17.33
N LYS A 417 -0.66 9.26 18.51
CA LYS A 417 -1.47 8.96 19.70
C LYS A 417 -2.18 10.21 20.24
N ASN A 418 -1.48 11.34 20.33
CA ASN A 418 -1.97 12.55 21.03
C ASN A 418 -2.62 13.59 20.12
N CYS A 419 -2.28 13.63 18.83
CA CYS A 419 -2.77 14.63 17.88
C CYS A 419 -3.87 14.08 16.94
N LYS A 420 -4.65 13.10 17.42
CA LYS A 420 -5.70 12.44 16.63
C LYS A 420 -6.71 13.45 16.08
N GLY A 421 -7.04 13.32 14.79
CA GLY A 421 -8.01 14.18 14.10
C GLY A 421 -7.51 15.57 13.71
N LYS A 422 -6.35 16.03 14.22
CA LYS A 422 -5.80 17.35 13.85
C LYS A 422 -5.46 17.44 12.35
N LEU A 423 -5.13 16.32 11.71
CA LEU A 423 -4.86 16.26 10.27
C LEU A 423 -6.14 16.27 9.40
N ASP A 424 -7.34 16.16 9.99
CA ASP A 424 -8.60 16.16 9.23
C ASP A 424 -8.88 17.49 8.51
N TYR A 425 -8.30 18.59 9.01
CA TYR A 425 -8.40 19.93 8.45
C TYR A 425 -7.53 20.14 7.20
N ILE A 426 -6.65 19.19 6.85
CA ILE A 426 -5.80 19.27 5.66
C ILE A 426 -6.60 18.76 4.45
N GLN A 427 -7.15 19.69 3.67
CA GLN A 427 -7.99 19.41 2.50
C GLN A 427 -7.51 20.19 1.25
N PRO A 428 -7.38 19.58 0.06
CA PRO A 428 -7.81 18.22 -0.29
C PRO A 428 -7.06 17.07 0.39
N TYR A 429 -7.74 15.94 0.50
CA TYR A 429 -7.25 14.71 1.14
C TYR A 429 -5.86 14.26 0.64
N GLU A 430 -5.51 14.50 -0.62
CA GLU A 430 -4.21 14.13 -1.17
C GLU A 430 -3.02 14.80 -0.46
N TYR A 431 -3.18 16.04 0.01
CA TYR A 431 -2.10 16.74 0.74
C TYR A 431 -1.87 16.14 2.12
N ARG A 432 -2.94 15.69 2.78
CA ARG A 432 -2.86 14.97 4.05
C ARG A 432 -2.11 13.65 3.89
N GLU A 433 -2.49 12.85 2.89
CA GLU A 433 -1.84 11.57 2.62
C GLU A 433 -0.35 11.75 2.32
N HIS A 434 -0.02 12.73 1.48
CA HIS A 434 1.37 13.02 1.15
C HIS A 434 2.17 13.51 2.36
N PHE A 435 1.59 14.38 3.18
CA PHE A 435 2.22 14.85 4.40
C PHE A 435 2.61 13.68 5.31
N VAL A 436 1.66 12.78 5.56
CA VAL A 436 1.85 11.60 6.42
C VAL A 436 2.92 10.66 5.85
N GLN A 437 2.93 10.44 4.53
CA GLN A 437 3.92 9.58 3.88
C GLN A 437 5.35 10.15 4.00
N TYR A 438 5.55 11.45 3.78
CA TYR A 438 6.86 12.09 3.97
C TYR A 438 7.35 11.95 5.41
N VAL A 439 6.47 12.25 6.37
CA VAL A 439 6.77 12.14 7.80
C VAL A 439 7.19 10.72 8.18
N LEU A 440 6.47 9.71 7.72
CA LEU A 440 6.76 8.30 8.02
C LEU A 440 7.99 7.75 7.30
N ARG A 441 8.43 8.37 6.20
CA ARG A 441 9.75 8.10 5.59
C ARG A 441 10.90 8.76 6.34
N GLY A 442 10.60 9.55 7.37
CA GLY A 442 11.59 10.35 8.10
C GLY A 442 12.04 11.62 7.36
N GLU A 443 11.35 11.96 6.27
CA GLU A 443 11.60 13.16 5.47
C GLU A 443 10.83 14.37 6.01
N ASP A 444 11.30 15.57 5.65
CA ASP A 444 10.62 16.81 5.98
C ASP A 444 9.47 17.10 4.98
N PRO A 445 8.20 17.23 5.43
CA PRO A 445 7.07 17.48 4.55
C PRO A 445 6.97 18.94 4.03
N ALA A 446 8.01 19.79 4.20
CA ALA A 446 8.03 21.17 3.71
C ALA A 446 7.67 21.32 2.21
N ILE A 447 8.06 20.36 1.37
CA ILE A 447 7.70 20.36 -0.07
C ILE A 447 6.20 20.15 -0.30
N VAL A 448 5.55 19.38 0.58
CA VAL A 448 4.10 19.16 0.56
C VAL A 448 3.39 20.46 0.94
N ILE A 449 3.87 21.17 1.97
CA ILE A 449 3.36 22.49 2.37
C ILE A 449 3.49 23.49 1.23
N TYR A 450 4.65 23.55 0.56
CA TYR A 450 4.84 24.41 -0.60
C TYR A 450 3.81 24.13 -1.69
N SER A 451 3.62 22.87 -2.05
CA SER A 451 2.68 22.46 -3.08
C SER A 451 1.24 22.81 -2.70
N TYR A 452 0.90 22.67 -1.41
CA TYR A 452 -0.42 22.98 -0.89
C TYR A 452 -0.70 24.49 -0.90
N LEU A 453 0.25 25.31 -0.45
CA LEU A 453 0.13 26.77 -0.51
C LEU A 453 0.03 27.27 -1.96
N ARG A 454 0.80 26.67 -2.88
CA ARG A 454 0.71 26.98 -4.31
C ARG A 454 -0.67 26.66 -4.87
N TYR A 455 -1.23 25.51 -4.51
CA TYR A 455 -2.59 25.14 -4.89
C TYR A 455 -3.63 26.16 -4.37
N CYS A 456 -3.50 26.62 -3.12
CA CYS A 456 -4.37 27.66 -2.57
C CYS A 456 -4.29 28.97 -3.36
N ILE A 457 -3.09 29.37 -3.78
CA ILE A 457 -2.88 30.57 -4.63
C ILE A 457 -3.57 30.41 -5.99
N GLU A 458 -3.40 29.26 -6.64
CA GLU A 458 -3.92 28.98 -7.98
C GLU A 458 -5.46 28.85 -7.99
N LYS A 459 -6.05 28.25 -6.95
CA LYS A 459 -7.50 28.04 -6.86
C LYS A 459 -8.25 29.17 -6.16
N GLY A 460 -7.55 30.11 -5.51
CA GLY A 460 -8.16 31.24 -4.81
C GLY A 460 -8.91 30.86 -3.53
N ASN A 461 -8.79 29.62 -3.06
CA ASN A 461 -9.42 29.10 -1.84
C ASN A 461 -8.34 28.77 -0.81
N SER A 462 -8.39 29.40 0.36
CA SER A 462 -7.53 29.04 1.49
C SER A 462 -8.35 28.94 2.77
N HIS A 463 -8.51 27.70 3.24
CA HIS A 463 -9.06 27.39 4.55
C HIS A 463 -7.93 27.30 5.58
N ILE A 464 -8.23 26.89 6.82
CA ILE A 464 -7.22 26.74 7.88
C ILE A 464 -6.17 25.64 7.61
N GLY A 465 -6.42 24.75 6.65
CA GLY A 465 -5.59 23.58 6.35
C GLY A 465 -4.09 23.83 6.14
N PRO A 466 -3.65 24.82 5.33
CA PRO A 466 -2.22 25.09 5.14
C PRO A 466 -1.52 25.50 6.45
N TYR A 467 -2.19 26.29 7.30
CA TYR A 467 -1.66 26.63 8.62
C TYR A 467 -1.54 25.40 9.52
N ILE A 468 -2.58 24.55 9.56
CA ILE A 468 -2.53 23.30 10.33
C ILE A 468 -1.37 22.43 9.86
N THR A 469 -1.14 22.33 8.55
CA THR A 469 -0.02 21.57 7.98
C THR A 469 1.35 22.11 8.46
N VAL A 470 1.51 23.43 8.53
CA VAL A 470 2.73 24.07 9.06
C VAL A 470 2.89 23.82 10.56
N ARG A 471 1.83 23.97 11.35
CA ARG A 471 1.85 23.73 12.80
C ARG A 471 2.22 22.28 13.11
N GLU A 472 1.56 21.32 12.46
CA GLU A 472 1.82 19.90 12.70
C GLU A 472 3.23 19.49 12.25
N ARG A 473 3.76 20.06 11.14
CA ARG A 473 5.18 19.89 10.79
C ARG A 473 6.08 20.36 11.92
N ASN A 474 5.85 21.57 12.46
CA ASN A 474 6.66 22.09 13.55
C ASN A 474 6.58 21.18 14.78
N ARG A 475 5.39 20.74 15.21
CA ARG A 475 5.23 19.80 16.33
C ARG A 475 6.04 18.52 16.14
N ILE A 476 5.98 17.92 14.95
CA ILE A 476 6.76 16.72 14.63
C ILE A 476 8.28 17.00 14.74
N LEU A 477 8.76 18.12 14.21
CA LEU A 477 10.18 18.51 14.31
C LEU A 477 10.61 18.77 15.76
N GLN A 478 9.77 19.38 16.57
CA GLN A 478 10.05 19.63 17.99
C GLN A 478 10.06 18.33 18.81
N LEU A 479 9.09 17.43 18.55
CA LEU A 479 9.07 16.08 19.14
C LEU A 479 10.32 15.28 18.76
N LYS A 480 10.78 15.39 17.50
CA LYS A 480 12.04 14.78 17.04
C LYS A 480 13.26 15.32 17.79
N LYS A 481 13.22 16.58 18.25
CA LYS A 481 14.25 17.20 19.12
C LYS A 481 14.07 16.90 20.62
N GLY A 482 13.04 16.12 21.00
CA GLY A 482 12.77 15.75 22.40
C GLY A 482 11.95 16.77 23.19
N VAL A 483 11.43 17.82 22.56
CA VAL A 483 10.52 18.78 23.20
C VAL A 483 9.17 18.09 23.44
N LYS A 484 8.64 18.15 24.66
CA LYS A 484 7.36 17.52 25.02
C LYS A 484 6.19 18.50 25.06
N ASP A 485 6.43 19.73 25.55
CA ASP A 485 5.41 20.77 25.60
C ASP A 485 5.49 21.67 24.35
N MET A 486 4.43 21.66 23.55
CA MET A 486 4.31 22.40 22.29
C MET A 486 3.66 23.78 22.47
N SER A 487 3.17 24.11 23.67
CA SER A 487 2.33 25.29 23.91
C SER A 487 3.01 26.60 23.48
N SER A 488 4.28 26.79 23.83
CA SER A 488 5.06 27.97 23.47
C SER A 488 5.31 28.06 21.97
N THR A 489 5.70 26.96 21.34
CA THR A 489 6.00 26.94 19.90
C THR A 489 4.72 27.12 19.07
N ASP A 490 3.61 26.51 19.47
CA ASP A 490 2.33 26.64 18.78
C ASP A 490 1.81 28.07 18.83
N LYS A 491 1.90 28.74 19.99
CA LYS A 491 1.56 30.17 20.13
C LYS A 491 2.38 31.05 19.20
N ARG A 492 3.68 30.77 19.04
CA ARG A 492 4.56 31.51 18.13
C ARG A 492 4.17 31.29 16.66
N VAL A 493 3.93 30.04 16.25
CA VAL A 493 3.47 29.72 14.88
C VAL A 493 2.12 30.40 14.60
N TYR A 494 1.20 30.38 15.56
CA TYR A 494 -0.08 31.07 15.44
C TYR A 494 0.08 32.59 15.32
N ALA A 495 0.94 33.22 16.12
CA ALA A 495 1.19 34.65 16.05
C ALA A 495 1.70 35.09 14.66
N VAL A 496 2.57 34.28 14.03
CA VAL A 496 3.05 34.53 12.67
C VAL A 496 1.92 34.41 11.64
N PHE A 497 1.08 33.38 11.76
CA PHE A 497 -0.11 33.21 10.93
C PHE A 497 -1.07 34.40 11.07
N ARG A 498 -1.34 34.86 12.30
CA ARG A 498 -2.20 36.02 12.56
C ARG A 498 -1.64 37.30 11.96
N SER A 499 -0.33 37.50 12.04
CA SER A 499 0.32 38.65 11.39
C SER A 499 0.05 38.66 9.88
N GLY A 500 0.09 37.50 9.21
CA GLY A 500 -0.28 37.39 7.79
C GLY A 500 -1.76 37.76 7.52
N GLN A 501 -2.68 37.30 8.36
CA GLN A 501 -4.10 37.63 8.25
C GLN A 501 -4.38 39.13 8.46
N GLU A 502 -3.71 39.75 9.43
CA GLU A 502 -3.85 41.19 9.71
C GLU A 502 -3.40 42.04 8.53
N ILE A 503 -2.28 41.67 7.91
CA ILE A 503 -1.77 42.31 6.69
C ILE A 503 -2.77 42.16 5.54
N ARG A 504 -3.34 40.96 5.36
CA ARG A 504 -4.38 40.76 4.33
C ARG A 504 -5.57 41.70 4.55
N LYS A 505 -6.11 41.74 5.78
CA LYS A 505 -7.25 42.59 6.15
C LYS A 505 -6.95 44.07 5.88
N ALA A 506 -5.76 44.54 6.25
CA ALA A 506 -5.36 45.92 6.00
C ALA A 506 -5.31 46.25 4.49
N LEU A 507 -4.80 45.33 3.66
CA LEU A 507 -4.77 45.51 2.20
C LEU A 507 -6.16 45.48 1.55
N GLU A 508 -7.07 44.64 2.06
CA GLU A 508 -8.46 44.59 1.61
C GLU A 508 -9.22 45.87 1.97
N GLN A 509 -9.04 46.37 3.19
CA GLN A 509 -9.63 47.64 3.64
C GLN A 509 -9.13 48.84 2.82
N ALA A 510 -7.81 48.92 2.59
CA ALA A 510 -7.20 49.98 1.79
C ALA A 510 -7.64 49.94 0.30
N ALA A 511 -7.99 48.75 -0.21
CA ALA A 511 -8.54 48.60 -1.56
C ALA A 511 -10.02 49.02 -1.63
N ALA A 512 -10.83 48.66 -0.62
CA ALA A 512 -12.24 49.03 -0.54
C ALA A 512 -12.46 50.55 -0.43
N SER A 513 -11.54 51.27 0.22
CA SER A 513 -11.57 52.74 0.29
C SER A 513 -11.24 53.45 -1.03
N LYS A 514 -10.73 52.74 -2.06
CA LYS A 514 -10.31 53.31 -3.34
C LYS A 514 -11.23 52.97 -4.53
N THR A 515 -12.26 52.16 -4.31
CA THR A 515 -13.14 51.62 -5.36
C THR A 515 -14.28 52.53 -5.84
N SER A 516 -14.23 53.84 -5.57
CA SER A 516 -15.15 54.80 -6.21
C SER A 516 -14.72 55.22 -7.62
N GLU A 517 -13.45 55.09 -8.01
CA GLU A 517 -13.00 55.47 -9.36
C GLU A 517 -11.92 54.52 -9.91
N GLN A 518 -12.22 53.92 -11.07
CA GLN A 518 -11.35 53.12 -11.96
C GLN A 518 -11.04 51.65 -11.63
N TYR A 519 -11.05 50.85 -12.72
CA TYR A 519 -10.78 49.41 -12.81
C TYR A 519 -9.42 49.03 -12.20
N SER A 520 -9.39 48.76 -10.89
CA SER A 520 -8.25 48.11 -10.24
C SER A 520 -8.44 46.59 -10.22
N ALA A 521 -7.36 45.84 -10.43
CA ALA A 521 -7.38 44.39 -10.27
C ALA A 521 -7.86 44.05 -8.85
N SER A 522 -8.81 43.11 -8.71
CA SER A 522 -9.35 42.73 -7.41
C SER A 522 -8.22 42.48 -6.40
N SER A 523 -8.34 43.03 -5.18
CA SER A 523 -7.33 42.97 -4.12
C SER A 523 -6.71 41.56 -3.96
N ASN A 524 -7.54 40.54 -4.11
CA ASN A 524 -7.16 39.12 -4.12
C ASN A 524 -6.07 38.74 -5.13
N LYS A 525 -6.10 39.27 -6.37
CA LYS A 525 -5.07 38.97 -7.38
C LYS A 525 -3.70 39.53 -6.96
N LYS A 526 -3.68 40.71 -6.33
CA LYS A 526 -2.44 41.34 -5.84
C LYS A 526 -1.87 40.57 -4.65
N VAL A 527 -2.72 40.17 -3.71
CA VAL A 527 -2.32 39.33 -2.57
C VAL A 527 -1.75 37.99 -3.05
N ASN A 528 -2.41 37.33 -4.01
CA ASN A 528 -1.95 36.05 -4.57
C ASN A 528 -0.59 36.17 -5.27
N ALA A 529 -0.35 37.25 -6.03
CA ALA A 529 0.94 37.49 -6.67
C ALA A 529 2.08 37.71 -5.65
N ILE A 530 1.80 38.43 -4.56
CA ILE A 530 2.76 38.64 -3.47
C ILE A 530 3.02 37.34 -2.72
N ALA A 531 1.97 36.59 -2.38
CA ALA A 531 2.07 35.28 -1.75
C ALA A 531 2.90 34.31 -2.59
N TYR A 532 2.73 34.31 -3.92
CA TYR A 532 3.52 33.49 -4.83
C TYR A 532 5.01 33.86 -4.80
N ARG A 533 5.34 35.15 -4.76
CA ARG A 533 6.73 35.63 -4.64
C ARG A 533 7.35 35.21 -3.30
N LEU A 534 6.62 35.40 -2.19
CA LEU A 534 7.06 34.98 -0.86
C LEU A 534 7.26 33.46 -0.80
N LEU A 535 6.34 32.69 -1.39
CA LEU A 535 6.40 31.23 -1.42
C LEU A 535 7.60 30.71 -2.21
N ASN A 536 7.94 31.33 -3.34
CA ASN A 536 9.14 30.97 -4.10
C ASN A 536 10.43 31.33 -3.35
N ALA A 537 10.46 32.47 -2.65
CA ALA A 537 11.60 32.83 -1.81
C ALA A 537 11.77 31.84 -0.63
N ALA A 538 10.66 31.44 0.00
CA ALA A 538 10.64 30.44 1.07
C ALA A 538 11.16 29.08 0.59
N LYS A 539 10.67 28.59 -0.56
CA LYS A 539 11.13 27.34 -1.16
C LYS A 539 12.63 27.35 -1.49
N ALA A 540 13.14 28.48 -1.97
CA ALA A 540 14.56 28.64 -2.29
C ALA A 540 15.46 28.87 -1.07
N GLY A 541 14.90 28.96 0.15
CA GLY A 541 15.66 29.35 1.34
C GLY A 541 16.20 30.78 1.29
N ASN A 542 15.68 31.64 0.39
CA ASN A 542 16.20 32.99 0.18
C ASN A 542 15.58 33.96 1.20
N GLN A 543 16.13 33.93 2.42
CA GLN A 543 15.67 34.75 3.55
C GLN A 543 15.69 36.26 3.23
N LYS A 544 16.72 36.74 2.51
CA LYS A 544 16.83 38.17 2.13
C LYS A 544 15.67 38.61 1.24
N SER A 545 15.42 37.89 0.15
CA SER A 545 14.33 38.20 -0.78
C SER A 545 12.96 38.10 -0.12
N PHE A 546 12.80 37.14 0.79
CA PHE A 546 11.60 37.01 1.61
C PHE A 546 11.39 38.25 2.50
N MET A 547 12.41 38.64 3.29
CA MET A 547 12.34 39.80 4.18
C MET A 547 12.12 41.11 3.43
N ASP A 548 12.80 41.32 2.29
CA ASP A 548 12.59 42.52 1.45
C ASP A 548 11.13 42.62 0.99
N THR A 549 10.52 41.49 0.65
CA THR A 549 9.11 41.45 0.24
C THR A 549 8.17 41.63 1.44
N LEU A 550 8.49 41.04 2.59
CA LEU A 550 7.76 41.20 3.85
C LEU A 550 7.76 42.66 4.31
N PHE A 551 8.92 43.32 4.32
CA PHE A 551 9.04 44.73 4.73
C PHE A 551 8.22 45.65 3.83
N ARG A 552 8.32 45.51 2.51
CA ARG A 552 7.49 46.28 1.57
C ARG A 552 6.00 46.07 1.82
N LEU A 553 5.61 44.84 2.15
CA LEU A 553 4.22 44.49 2.43
C LEU A 553 3.72 45.17 3.71
N HIS A 554 4.48 45.10 4.81
CA HIS A 554 4.16 45.76 6.07
C HIS A 554 4.12 47.29 5.95
N MET A 555 5.08 47.89 5.22
CA MET A 555 5.07 49.33 4.93
C MET A 555 3.82 49.73 4.14
N SER A 556 3.42 48.94 3.13
CA SER A 556 2.23 49.21 2.32
C SER A 556 0.92 49.08 3.11
N ALA A 557 0.92 48.28 4.18
CA ALA A 557 -0.22 48.05 5.05
C ALA A 557 -0.21 48.95 6.31
N GLU A 558 0.82 49.80 6.47
CA GLU A 558 1.04 50.64 7.66
C GLU A 558 0.98 49.85 8.98
N LYS A 559 1.55 48.64 8.98
CA LYS A 559 1.60 47.75 10.16
C LYS A 559 3.03 47.51 10.61
N PRO A 560 3.30 47.48 11.94
CA PRO A 560 4.62 47.13 12.45
C PRO A 560 4.97 45.68 12.08
N ILE A 561 6.27 45.39 11.96
CA ILE A 561 6.77 44.03 11.74
C ILE A 561 6.96 43.37 13.10
N SER A 562 6.42 42.16 13.27
CA SER A 562 6.60 41.40 14.50
C SER A 562 8.08 41.02 14.71
N PRO A 563 8.64 41.18 15.93
CA PRO A 563 10.00 40.74 16.25
C PRO A 563 10.25 39.25 15.96
N ILE A 564 9.20 38.42 15.91
CA ILE A 564 9.31 36.99 15.56
C ILE A 564 9.98 36.79 14.19
N PHE A 565 9.75 37.68 13.22
CA PHE A 565 10.40 37.60 11.90
C PHE A 565 11.90 37.90 11.96
N LEU A 566 12.34 38.75 12.88
CA LEU A 566 13.76 39.04 13.08
C LEU A 566 14.47 37.87 13.77
N ASN A 567 13.80 37.22 14.74
CA ASN A 567 14.32 36.02 15.39
C ASN A 567 14.40 34.82 14.43
N ALA A 568 13.50 34.75 13.45
CA ALA A 568 13.48 33.70 12.43
C ALA A 568 14.73 33.71 11.53
N LEU A 569 15.35 34.87 11.29
CA LEU A 569 16.61 34.99 10.55
C LEU A 569 17.79 34.33 11.28
N HIS A 570 17.67 34.17 12.60
CA HIS A 570 18.68 33.51 13.42
C HIS A 570 18.30 32.06 13.78
N GLU A 571 17.15 31.56 13.30
CA GLU A 571 16.61 30.21 13.54
C GLU A 571 16.64 29.73 15.00
N ARG A 572 16.61 30.67 15.97
CA ARG A 572 16.75 30.36 17.40
C ARG A 572 15.50 29.70 17.99
N ASP A 573 14.33 30.14 17.53
CA ASP A 573 13.03 29.79 18.11
C ASP A 573 12.16 28.94 17.17
N LEU A 574 12.08 29.34 15.90
CA LEU A 574 11.37 28.65 14.82
C LEU A 574 12.28 28.64 13.59
N ASP A 575 12.25 27.56 12.81
CA ASP A 575 12.98 27.50 11.55
C ASP A 575 12.34 28.44 10.51
N PHE A 576 13.15 28.89 9.55
CA PHE A 576 12.71 29.83 8.53
C PHE A 576 11.51 29.31 7.73
N ALA A 577 11.49 28.01 7.39
CA ALA A 577 10.39 27.43 6.62
C ALA A 577 9.06 27.45 7.40
N THR A 578 9.09 27.20 8.71
CA THR A 578 7.90 27.32 9.57
C THR A 578 7.38 28.76 9.59
N VAL A 579 8.25 29.74 9.81
CA VAL A 579 7.85 31.16 9.87
C VAL A 579 7.31 31.65 8.53
N ALA A 580 8.05 31.40 7.45
CA ALA A 580 7.67 31.84 6.12
C ALA A 580 6.33 31.24 5.69
N ASN A 581 6.16 29.92 5.83
CA ASN A 581 4.94 29.24 5.39
C ASN A 581 3.74 29.56 6.29
N ALA A 582 3.92 29.77 7.61
CA ALA A 582 2.84 30.20 8.50
C ALA A 582 2.32 31.59 8.10
N PHE A 583 3.23 32.54 7.80
CA PHE A 583 2.86 33.88 7.37
C PHE A 583 2.11 33.85 6.03
N ILE A 584 2.61 33.09 5.05
CA ILE A 584 1.96 32.93 3.74
C ILE A 584 0.57 32.30 3.91
N ALA A 585 0.43 31.27 4.75
CA ALA A 585 -0.88 30.67 5.05
C ALA A 585 -1.86 31.72 5.64
N GLY A 586 -1.36 32.58 6.53
CA GLY A 586 -2.13 33.69 7.09
C GLY A 586 -2.57 34.70 6.03
N LEU A 587 -1.64 35.11 5.17
CA LEU A 587 -1.91 36.03 4.06
C LEU A 587 -2.96 35.47 3.08
N LEU A 588 -2.99 34.16 2.89
CA LEU A 588 -3.94 33.48 2.01
C LEU A 588 -5.30 33.21 2.66
N SER A 589 -5.43 33.25 3.98
CA SER A 589 -6.68 33.00 4.70
C SER A 589 -7.62 34.20 4.67
N SER A 590 -8.87 34.01 4.26
CA SER A 590 -9.92 35.05 4.18
C SER A 590 -10.72 35.25 5.49
N GLY A 591 -10.14 34.93 6.65
CA GLY A 591 -10.81 34.94 7.95
C GLY A 591 -11.21 33.54 8.44
N LEU A 592 -11.16 33.33 9.76
CA LEU A 592 -11.57 32.07 10.40
C LEU A 592 -13.09 32.09 10.60
N GLN A 593 -13.76 30.96 10.38
CA GLN A 593 -15.12 30.73 10.90
C GLN A 593 -15.02 30.42 12.41
N GLU A 594 -16.08 30.67 13.21
CA GLU A 594 -16.09 30.41 14.66
C GLU A 594 -15.66 28.97 15.01
N GLU A 595 -16.10 27.96 14.24
CA GLU A 595 -15.68 26.55 14.40
C GLU A 595 -14.18 26.29 14.19
N GLN A 596 -13.47 27.22 13.53
CA GLN A 596 -12.03 27.12 13.27
C GLN A 596 -11.19 27.76 14.37
N GLU A 597 -11.76 28.60 15.26
CA GLU A 597 -11.01 29.24 16.35
C GLU A 597 -10.67 28.25 17.49
N ASP A 598 -11.57 27.30 17.79
CA ASP A 598 -11.34 26.21 18.77
C ASP A 598 -10.27 25.20 18.32
N VAL A 599 -10.00 25.10 17.02
CA VAL A 599 -9.00 24.18 16.43
C VAL A 599 -7.59 24.79 16.48
N VAL A 600 -7.55 26.11 16.60
CA VAL A 600 -6.37 26.96 16.46
C VAL A 600 -5.80 27.36 17.82
N SER A 601 -6.65 27.47 18.86
CA SER A 601 -6.26 27.46 20.27
C SER A 601 -5.74 26.09 20.73
#